data_AF-A0A357I1K3-F1
#
_entry.id   AF-A0A357I1K3-F1
#
_cell.length_a   1.000
_cell.length_b   1.000
_cell.length_c   1.000
_cell.angle_alpha   90.00
_cell.angle_beta   90.00
_cell.angle_gamma   90.00
#
_symmetry.space_group_name_H-M   'P 1'
#
loop_
_entity.id
_entity.type
_entity.pdbx_description
1 polymer ?
#
loop_
_entity_poly.entity_id
_entity_poly.type
_entity_poly.pdbx_seq_one_letter_code
_entity_poly.pdbx_strand_id
1 'polypeptide(L)'
;MKGAKTDFGVNFADGRIKGYGLVDPHGREKTFYVLYVRGNPNYGVNQYSDNLDGTIKDRATGLTWMQADSGESMDWPTALKYAEDMEHAGYSDWRLPNAKELQSIIDYTRSPDTTDSAAIDPLFKCTEIINEQGVKDYGNYWTSSTHVNTSGAAQAVYFSFGRSLGYMRDRFTGEGAWLDVHGAGSQRSDPKVGDASLFPQGRGPQGDAIRIQNMVRLVRGGEAVRVTQ
;
A
#
# COMPACT_ATOMS: atom_id res chain seq x y z
N MET A 1 -0.92 14.27 2.03
CA MET A 1 -0.17 15.27 2.84
C MET A 1 -0.45 16.68 2.31
N LYS A 2 -1.72 16.97 1.93
CA LYS A 2 -2.13 18.23 1.28
C LYS A 2 -1.28 18.58 0.05
N GLY A 3 -0.88 17.54 -0.72
CA GLY A 3 -0.03 17.70 -1.91
C GLY A 3 1.42 18.15 -1.64
N ALA A 4 1.87 18.14 -0.37
CA ALA A 4 3.25 18.46 -0.04
C ALA A 4 4.23 17.49 -0.71
N LYS A 5 5.33 18.03 -1.25
CA LYS A 5 6.45 17.21 -1.75
C LYS A 5 7.07 16.44 -0.60
N THR A 6 7.35 15.16 -0.84
CA THR A 6 7.97 14.26 0.14
C THR A 6 8.94 13.30 -0.52
N ASP A 7 9.92 12.87 0.25
CA ASP A 7 10.77 11.74 -0.11
C ASP A 7 10.26 10.47 0.55
N PHE A 8 10.14 9.39 -0.23
CA PHE A 8 9.86 8.08 0.32
C PHE A 8 11.14 7.42 0.82
N GLY A 9 11.14 7.01 2.09
CA GLY A 9 12.29 6.39 2.73
C GLY A 9 11.91 5.16 3.54
N VAL A 10 12.87 4.25 3.69
CA VAL A 10 12.77 3.11 4.60
C VAL A 10 13.10 3.59 6.01
N ASN A 11 12.18 3.38 6.94
CA ASN A 11 12.45 3.52 8.36
C ASN A 11 13.06 2.21 8.89
N PHE A 12 14.38 2.20 9.13
CA PHE A 12 15.07 1.01 9.62
C PHE A 12 14.67 0.58 11.04
N ALA A 13 14.04 1.46 11.83
CA ALA A 13 13.60 1.11 13.18
C ALA A 13 12.34 0.24 13.16
N ASP A 14 11.47 0.40 12.17
CA ASP A 14 10.17 -0.29 12.11
C ASP A 14 9.91 -1.04 10.79
N GLY A 15 10.84 -0.97 9.84
CA GLY A 15 10.83 -1.69 8.57
C GLY A 15 9.75 -1.23 7.58
N ARG A 16 9.27 0.02 7.68
CA ARG A 16 8.21 0.57 6.81
C ARG A 16 8.74 1.61 5.83
N ILE A 17 8.03 1.78 4.71
CA ILE A 17 8.30 2.82 3.71
C ILE A 17 7.31 3.96 3.91
N LYS A 18 7.81 5.16 4.19
CA LYS A 18 7.00 6.33 4.60
C LYS A 18 7.36 7.55 3.77
N GLY A 19 6.38 8.40 3.51
CA GLY A 19 6.63 9.75 3.01
C GLY A 19 7.18 10.64 4.11
N TYR A 20 8.30 11.31 3.84
CA TYR A 20 8.92 12.28 4.73
C TYR A 20 8.87 13.67 4.10
N GLY A 21 8.29 14.62 4.81
CA GLY A 21 8.38 16.04 4.45
C GLY A 21 9.84 16.49 4.36
N LEU A 22 10.11 17.39 3.40
CA LEU A 22 11.46 17.88 3.07
C LEU A 22 11.97 18.97 4.02
N VAL A 23 11.09 19.49 4.88
CA VAL A 23 11.39 20.59 5.80
C VAL A 23 11.16 20.14 7.24
N ASP A 24 12.06 20.50 8.14
CA ASP A 24 11.94 20.21 9.56
C ASP A 24 11.00 21.20 10.29
N PRO A 25 10.64 20.95 11.56
CA PRO A 25 9.75 21.85 12.30
C PRO A 25 10.28 23.28 12.50
N HIS A 26 11.56 23.54 12.25
CA HIS A 26 12.19 24.86 12.34
C HIS A 26 12.33 25.54 10.97
N GLY A 27 11.75 24.97 9.90
CA GLY A 27 11.80 25.52 8.55
C GLY A 27 13.08 25.22 7.77
N ARG A 28 13.93 24.31 8.25
CA ARG A 28 15.19 23.95 7.57
C ARG A 28 14.98 22.79 6.61
N GLU A 29 15.64 22.84 5.45
CA GLU A 29 15.69 21.71 4.53
C GLU A 29 16.34 20.49 5.21
N LYS A 30 15.72 19.34 5.05
CA LYS A 30 16.20 18.08 5.58
C LYS A 30 17.16 17.43 4.60
N THR A 31 18.21 16.84 5.14
CA THR A 31 19.09 15.93 4.39
C THR A 31 18.75 14.49 4.75
N PHE A 32 18.86 13.58 3.78
CA PHE A 32 18.59 12.16 3.96
C PHE A 32 19.83 11.31 3.68
N TYR A 33 19.94 10.19 4.40
CA TYR A 33 20.90 9.15 4.05
C TYR A 33 20.39 8.38 2.84
N VAL A 34 21.24 8.20 1.83
CA VAL A 34 20.93 7.46 0.62
C VAL A 34 21.80 6.20 0.53
N LEU A 35 21.17 5.08 0.18
CA LEU A 35 21.86 3.82 -0.10
C LEU A 35 21.83 3.60 -1.62
N TYR A 36 22.99 3.73 -2.25
CA TYR A 36 23.13 3.43 -3.67
C TYR A 36 23.24 1.93 -3.88
N VAL A 37 22.39 1.38 -4.74
CA VAL A 37 22.49 -0.01 -5.21
C VAL A 37 22.95 -0.01 -6.65
N ARG A 38 23.75 -1.02 -7.04
CA ARG A 38 24.23 -1.18 -8.42
C ARG A 38 23.25 -2.03 -9.23
N GLY A 39 22.93 -1.57 -10.44
CA GLY A 39 22.11 -2.32 -11.40
C GLY A 39 20.63 -1.96 -11.39
N ASN A 40 19.96 -2.29 -12.50
CA ASN A 40 18.54 -2.08 -12.80
C ASN A 40 18.03 -0.61 -12.75
N PRO A 41 18.42 0.25 -13.71
CA PRO A 41 17.84 1.60 -13.84
C PRO A 41 16.34 1.58 -14.19
N ASN A 42 15.79 0.42 -14.53
CA ASN A 42 14.41 0.25 -14.98
C ASN A 42 13.48 -0.25 -13.85
N TYR A 43 13.96 -0.39 -12.60
CA TYR A 43 13.09 -0.78 -11.50
C TYR A 43 11.99 0.29 -11.29
N GLY A 44 10.73 -0.14 -11.29
CA GLY A 44 9.58 0.78 -11.24
C GLY A 44 9.21 1.42 -12.58
N VAL A 45 9.93 1.12 -13.67
CA VAL A 45 9.52 1.49 -15.03
C VAL A 45 8.70 0.35 -15.61
N ASN A 46 7.39 0.42 -15.40
CA ASN A 46 6.46 -0.61 -15.87
C ASN A 46 6.14 -0.45 -17.36
N GLN A 47 5.75 -1.56 -18.00
CA GLN A 47 5.32 -1.58 -19.41
C GLN A 47 3.99 -2.30 -19.53
N TYR A 48 2.91 -1.58 -19.25
CA TYR A 48 1.57 -2.13 -19.22
C TYR A 48 0.95 -2.29 -20.61
N SER A 49 0.26 -3.41 -20.83
CA SER A 49 -0.67 -3.58 -21.94
C SER A 49 -1.94 -4.28 -21.44
N ASP A 50 -3.10 -3.69 -21.72
CA ASP A 50 -4.40 -4.31 -21.47
C ASP A 50 -4.59 -5.52 -22.40
N ASN A 51 -4.95 -6.67 -21.83
CA ASN A 51 -5.21 -7.89 -22.59
C ASN A 51 -6.67 -7.97 -23.10
N LEU A 52 -7.52 -6.99 -22.74
CA LEU A 52 -8.94 -6.88 -23.10
C LEU A 52 -9.81 -8.02 -22.54
N ASP A 53 -9.32 -8.70 -21.50
CA ASP A 53 -9.99 -9.82 -20.82
C ASP A 53 -10.17 -9.58 -19.32
N GLY A 54 -9.96 -8.34 -18.86
CA GLY A 54 -9.94 -7.99 -17.43
C GLY A 54 -8.57 -8.12 -16.77
N THR A 55 -7.51 -8.37 -17.54
CA THR A 55 -6.13 -8.44 -17.04
C THR A 55 -5.19 -7.45 -17.72
N ILE A 56 -4.12 -7.06 -17.01
CA ILE A 56 -3.06 -6.18 -17.52
C ILE A 56 -1.75 -6.96 -17.51
N LYS A 57 -1.08 -7.04 -18.65
CA LYS A 57 0.29 -7.56 -18.74
C LYS A 57 1.28 -6.46 -18.41
N ASP A 58 2.17 -6.70 -17.47
CA ASP A 58 3.38 -5.89 -17.28
C ASP A 58 4.58 -6.57 -17.93
N ARG A 59 5.06 -6.01 -19.04
CA ARG A 59 6.17 -6.58 -19.82
C ARG A 59 7.53 -6.36 -19.14
N ALA A 60 7.62 -5.40 -18.21
CA ALA A 60 8.87 -5.15 -17.48
C ALA A 60 9.17 -6.26 -16.47
N THR A 61 8.16 -6.74 -15.75
CA THR A 61 8.28 -7.82 -14.75
C THR A 61 7.89 -9.20 -15.28
N GLY A 62 7.16 -9.26 -16.39
CA GLY A 62 6.57 -10.49 -16.90
C GLY A 62 5.33 -10.94 -16.12
N LEU A 63 4.86 -10.17 -15.13
CA LEU A 63 3.66 -10.46 -14.36
C LEU A 63 2.39 -10.09 -15.14
N THR A 64 1.29 -10.75 -14.82
CA THR A 64 -0.05 -10.36 -15.26
C THR A 64 -0.90 -10.05 -14.04
N TRP A 65 -1.57 -8.90 -14.05
CA TRP A 65 -2.37 -8.38 -12.95
C TRP A 65 -3.85 -8.42 -13.28
N MET A 66 -4.70 -8.63 -12.28
CA MET A 66 -6.12 -8.31 -12.45
C MET A 66 -6.30 -6.80 -12.62
N GLN A 67 -7.10 -6.40 -13.60
CA GLN A 67 -7.38 -4.99 -13.89
C GLN A 67 -8.25 -4.36 -12.81
N ALA A 68 -9.26 -5.07 -12.31
CA ALA A 68 -10.05 -4.66 -11.16
C ALA A 68 -9.44 -5.18 -9.85
N ASP A 69 -9.69 -4.47 -8.76
CA ASP A 69 -9.47 -5.00 -7.42
C ASP A 69 -10.67 -5.84 -6.94
N SER A 70 -10.62 -6.29 -5.69
CA SER A 70 -11.66 -7.14 -5.10
C SER A 70 -13.02 -6.48 -4.94
N GLY A 71 -13.16 -5.16 -5.12
CA GLY A 71 -14.41 -4.43 -4.87
C GLY A 71 -14.76 -4.27 -3.38
N GLU A 72 -14.38 -5.23 -2.55
CA GLU A 72 -14.60 -5.24 -1.11
C GLU A 72 -13.29 -5.52 -0.35
N SER A 73 -13.18 -4.92 0.83
CA SER A 73 -12.05 -5.13 1.74
C SER A 73 -12.23 -6.42 2.54
N MET A 74 -11.13 -7.10 2.86
CA MET A 74 -11.15 -8.35 3.64
C MET A 74 -9.93 -8.47 4.53
N ASP A 75 -10.00 -9.32 5.56
CA ASP A 75 -8.86 -9.63 6.41
C ASP A 75 -7.81 -10.49 5.67
N TRP A 76 -6.64 -10.67 6.26
CA TRP A 76 -5.51 -11.25 5.56
C TRP A 76 -5.67 -12.75 5.22
N PRO A 77 -6.15 -13.63 6.12
CA PRO A 77 -6.47 -15.01 5.76
C PRO A 77 -7.55 -15.11 4.69
N THR A 78 -8.59 -14.26 4.74
CA THR A 78 -9.63 -14.23 3.72
C THR A 78 -9.05 -13.78 2.37
N ALA A 79 -8.13 -12.81 2.37
CA ALA A 79 -7.43 -12.39 1.15
C ALA A 79 -6.60 -13.50 0.51
N LEU A 80 -5.90 -14.32 1.31
CA LEU A 80 -5.17 -15.49 0.81
C LEU A 80 -6.13 -16.50 0.18
N LYS A 81 -7.22 -16.83 0.88
CA LYS A 81 -8.22 -17.76 0.37
C LYS A 81 -8.90 -17.24 -0.90
N TYR A 82 -9.28 -15.96 -0.92
CA TYR A 82 -9.84 -15.29 -2.10
C TYR A 82 -8.91 -15.42 -3.31
N ALA A 83 -7.60 -15.32 -3.10
CA ALA A 83 -6.62 -15.51 -4.16
C ALA A 83 -6.55 -16.96 -4.65
N GLU A 84 -6.55 -17.94 -3.73
CA GLU A 84 -6.48 -19.37 -4.05
C GLU A 84 -7.72 -19.88 -4.78
N ASP A 85 -8.89 -19.34 -4.45
CA ASP A 85 -10.18 -19.72 -5.05
C ASP A 85 -10.46 -18.96 -6.37
N MET A 86 -9.59 -18.05 -6.80
CA MET A 86 -9.84 -17.19 -7.95
C MET A 86 -9.64 -17.92 -9.28
N GLU A 87 -10.70 -17.94 -10.09
CA GLU A 87 -10.66 -18.29 -11.51
C GLU A 87 -11.06 -17.07 -12.37
N HIS A 88 -10.13 -16.57 -13.17
CA HIS A 88 -10.37 -15.40 -14.02
C HIS A 88 -9.55 -15.45 -15.30
N ALA A 89 -10.12 -14.98 -16.41
CA ALA A 89 -9.52 -14.97 -17.75
C ALA A 89 -8.97 -16.36 -18.18
N GLY A 90 -9.61 -17.45 -17.73
CA GLY A 90 -9.19 -18.82 -18.04
C GLY A 90 -8.01 -19.33 -17.20
N TYR A 91 -7.64 -18.64 -16.12
CA TYR A 91 -6.53 -18.99 -15.24
C TYR A 91 -6.98 -19.15 -13.78
N SER A 92 -6.35 -20.09 -13.08
CA SER A 92 -6.58 -20.42 -11.67
C SER A 92 -5.30 -20.37 -10.81
N ASP A 93 -4.21 -19.84 -11.37
CA ASP A 93 -2.91 -19.64 -10.70
C ASP A 93 -2.75 -18.23 -10.12
N TRP A 94 -3.87 -17.56 -9.85
CA TRP A 94 -3.90 -16.25 -9.21
C TRP A 94 -3.40 -16.34 -7.76
N ARG A 95 -2.74 -15.26 -7.33
CA ARG A 95 -2.17 -15.17 -5.99
C ARG A 95 -2.14 -13.73 -5.51
N LEU A 96 -2.04 -13.56 -4.20
CA LEU A 96 -1.74 -12.27 -3.60
C LEU A 96 -0.28 -11.89 -3.91
N PRO A 97 0.01 -10.67 -4.40
CA PRO A 97 1.37 -10.24 -4.71
C PRO A 97 2.20 -10.16 -3.42
N ASN A 98 3.49 -10.44 -3.52
CA ASN A 98 4.40 -10.13 -2.41
C ASN A 98 4.64 -8.61 -2.32
N ALA A 99 5.29 -8.15 -1.25
CA ALA A 99 5.51 -6.73 -1.04
C ALA A 99 6.30 -6.02 -2.16
N LYS A 100 7.27 -6.71 -2.80
CA LYS A 100 8.04 -6.11 -3.91
C LYS A 100 7.21 -5.98 -5.17
N GLU A 101 6.40 -7.00 -5.48
CA GLU A 101 5.51 -6.99 -6.64
C GLU A 101 4.42 -5.92 -6.50
N LEU A 102 3.80 -5.81 -5.32
CA LEU A 102 2.77 -4.78 -5.12
C LEU A 102 3.38 -3.37 -5.12
N GLN A 103 4.59 -3.22 -4.57
CA GLN A 103 5.31 -1.95 -4.66
C GLN A 103 5.62 -1.56 -6.11
N SER A 104 5.94 -2.53 -6.97
CA SER A 104 6.39 -2.23 -8.33
C SER A 104 5.31 -1.56 -9.19
N ILE A 105 4.04 -1.69 -8.83
CA ILE A 105 2.92 -1.05 -9.55
C ILE A 105 2.45 0.28 -8.94
N ILE A 106 3.12 0.78 -7.90
CA ILE A 106 2.82 2.09 -7.32
C ILE A 106 3.37 3.19 -8.22
N ASP A 107 2.51 4.13 -8.59
CA ASP A 107 2.91 5.37 -9.26
C ASP A 107 3.02 6.50 -8.23
N TYR A 108 4.24 6.77 -7.79
CA TYR A 108 4.55 7.81 -6.81
C TYR A 108 4.33 9.25 -7.33
N THR A 109 4.00 9.43 -8.61
CA THR A 109 3.60 10.75 -9.16
C THR A 109 2.11 11.05 -8.98
N ARG A 110 1.33 10.04 -8.56
CA ARG A 110 -0.14 10.11 -8.45
C ARG A 110 -0.58 9.99 -7.00
N SER A 111 -1.62 10.72 -6.64
CA SER A 111 -2.25 10.62 -5.33
C SER A 111 -3.62 11.31 -5.31
N PRO A 112 -4.45 11.04 -4.30
CA PRO A 112 -5.71 11.77 -4.12
C PRO A 112 -5.52 13.28 -3.99
N ASP A 113 -4.39 13.74 -3.42
CA ASP A 113 -4.13 15.16 -3.17
C ASP A 113 -3.50 15.88 -4.38
N THR A 114 -2.90 15.15 -5.34
CA THR A 114 -2.16 15.75 -6.46
C THR A 114 -2.81 15.52 -7.81
N THR A 115 -3.45 14.37 -8.00
CA THR A 115 -4.02 13.96 -9.30
C THR A 115 -5.48 13.51 -9.19
N ASP A 116 -6.11 13.63 -8.01
CA ASP A 116 -7.45 13.11 -7.71
C ASP A 116 -7.63 11.65 -8.15
N SER A 117 -6.60 10.83 -7.93
CA SER A 117 -6.60 9.41 -8.32
C SER A 117 -5.84 8.54 -7.33
N ALA A 118 -6.03 7.23 -7.42
CA ALA A 118 -5.15 6.26 -6.77
C ALA A 118 -3.70 6.41 -7.27
N ALA A 119 -2.73 6.00 -6.44
CA ALA A 119 -1.30 5.96 -6.76
C ALA A 119 -0.93 4.77 -7.65
N ILE A 120 -1.57 4.66 -8.81
CA ILE A 120 -1.37 3.60 -9.81
C ILE A 120 -1.72 4.13 -11.21
N ASP A 121 -1.20 3.46 -12.23
CA ASP A 121 -1.55 3.72 -13.63
C ASP A 121 -3.07 3.62 -13.89
N PRO A 122 -3.67 4.56 -14.66
CA PRO A 122 -5.11 4.57 -14.94
C PRO A 122 -5.69 3.34 -15.66
N LEU A 123 -4.85 2.46 -16.23
CA LEU A 123 -5.31 1.18 -16.76
C LEU A 123 -5.92 0.30 -15.66
N PHE A 124 -5.49 0.45 -14.41
CA PHE A 124 -6.02 -0.28 -13.27
C PHE A 124 -7.28 0.38 -12.72
N LYS A 125 -8.29 -0.43 -12.41
CA LYS A 125 -9.53 0.02 -11.79
C LYS A 125 -9.42 -0.15 -10.28
N CYS A 126 -9.55 0.95 -9.54
CA CYS A 126 -9.51 0.97 -8.08
C CYS A 126 -10.88 1.35 -7.53
N THR A 127 -11.33 0.60 -6.54
CA THR A 127 -12.55 0.89 -5.79
C THR A 127 -12.36 2.14 -4.93
N GLU A 128 -13.28 3.09 -5.06
CA GLU A 128 -13.34 4.29 -4.21
C GLU A 128 -13.91 3.92 -2.84
N ILE A 129 -13.33 4.51 -1.79
CA ILE A 129 -13.79 4.35 -0.41
C ILE A 129 -14.08 5.72 0.21
N ILE A 130 -14.77 5.71 1.34
CA ILE A 130 -14.80 6.85 2.26
C ILE A 130 -13.80 6.57 3.38
N ASN A 131 -12.79 7.42 3.52
CA ASN A 131 -11.75 7.25 4.51
C ASN A 131 -12.18 7.74 5.91
N GLU A 132 -11.26 7.67 6.87
CA GLU A 132 -11.46 8.08 8.26
C GLU A 132 -11.75 9.58 8.45
N GLN A 133 -11.52 10.41 7.42
CA GLN A 133 -11.90 11.82 7.37
C GLN A 133 -13.30 12.05 6.77
N GLY A 134 -14.00 10.99 6.35
CA GLY A 134 -15.31 11.11 5.70
C GLY A 134 -15.26 11.60 4.25
N VAL A 135 -14.12 11.48 3.57
CA VAL A 135 -13.93 11.94 2.19
C VAL A 135 -13.60 10.80 1.23
N LYS A 136 -13.82 11.02 -0.07
CA LYS A 136 -13.43 10.12 -1.15
C LYS A 136 -11.93 9.84 -1.11
N ASP A 137 -11.58 8.56 -1.18
CA ASP A 137 -10.20 8.07 -1.18
C ASP A 137 -10.10 6.69 -1.85
N TYR A 138 -8.91 6.09 -1.79
CA TYR A 138 -8.64 4.74 -2.26
C TYR A 138 -8.07 3.85 -1.15
N GLY A 139 -8.28 2.54 -1.29
CA GLY A 139 -7.93 1.56 -0.29
C GLY A 139 -6.43 1.34 -0.09
N ASN A 140 -6.15 0.60 0.98
CA ASN A 140 -4.89 -0.12 1.14
C ASN A 140 -5.02 -1.49 0.50
N TYR A 141 -3.91 -2.07 0.03
CA TYR A 141 -3.91 -3.36 -0.65
C TYR A 141 -2.99 -4.34 0.06
N TRP A 142 -3.53 -5.51 0.36
CA TRP A 142 -2.78 -6.57 1.01
C TRP A 142 -1.67 -7.13 0.12
N THR A 143 -0.59 -7.55 0.75
CA THR A 143 0.45 -8.39 0.16
C THR A 143 0.46 -9.76 0.83
N SER A 144 1.05 -10.78 0.21
CA SER A 144 1.32 -12.08 0.84
C SER A 144 2.48 -12.04 1.85
N SER A 145 3.10 -10.88 2.06
CA SER A 145 4.27 -10.74 2.92
C SER A 145 3.88 -10.47 4.37
N THR A 146 4.39 -11.28 5.28
CA THR A 146 4.27 -11.05 6.73
C THR A 146 5.23 -9.93 7.15
N HIS A 147 4.76 -8.98 7.95
CA HIS A 147 5.61 -7.99 8.62
C HIS A 147 6.11 -8.59 9.94
N VAL A 148 7.37 -9.05 9.93
CA VAL A 148 8.03 -9.58 11.14
C VAL A 148 8.68 -8.43 11.89
N ASN A 149 8.43 -8.36 13.20
CA ASN A 149 9.08 -7.41 14.10
C ASN A 149 9.53 -8.11 15.38
N THR A 150 10.07 -7.36 16.34
CA THR A 150 10.55 -7.89 17.63
C THR A 150 9.48 -8.61 18.45
N SER A 151 8.19 -8.36 18.18
CA SER A 151 7.05 -9.00 18.84
C SER A 151 6.46 -10.17 18.04
N GLY A 152 7.04 -10.54 16.89
CA GLY A 152 6.66 -11.71 16.10
C GLY A 152 6.08 -11.39 14.72
N ALA A 153 5.21 -12.28 14.24
CA ALA A 153 4.75 -12.39 12.85
C ALA A 153 3.22 -12.18 12.67
N ALA A 154 2.60 -11.46 13.63
CA ALA A 154 1.15 -11.28 13.70
C ALA A 154 0.58 -10.26 12.68
N GLN A 155 1.45 -9.55 11.97
CA GLN A 155 1.05 -8.50 11.02
C GLN A 155 1.40 -8.88 9.59
N ALA A 156 0.63 -8.37 8.64
CA ALA A 156 0.91 -8.47 7.22
C ALA A 156 1.19 -7.10 6.62
N VAL A 157 1.98 -7.06 5.54
CA VAL A 157 2.32 -5.83 4.83
C VAL A 157 1.17 -5.43 3.90
N TYR A 158 0.85 -4.14 3.88
CA TYR A 158 0.00 -3.53 2.87
C TYR A 158 0.67 -2.29 2.28
N PHE A 159 0.19 -1.86 1.11
CA PHE A 159 0.51 -0.55 0.53
C PHE A 159 -0.73 0.32 0.39
N SER A 160 -0.60 1.62 0.69
CA SER A 160 -1.69 2.59 0.54
C SER A 160 -1.72 3.13 -0.89
N PHE A 161 -2.81 2.92 -1.62
CA PHE A 161 -3.01 3.54 -2.94
C PHE A 161 -3.79 4.85 -2.84
N GLY A 162 -4.46 5.08 -1.71
CA GLY A 162 -5.00 6.37 -1.29
C GLY A 162 -4.15 7.03 -0.20
N ARG A 163 -4.74 7.95 0.57
CA ARG A 163 -4.05 8.62 1.70
C ARG A 163 -3.69 7.62 2.79
N SER A 164 -2.54 7.81 3.43
CA SER A 164 -2.07 6.99 4.54
C SER A 164 -2.30 7.74 5.85
N LEU A 165 -3.49 7.53 6.41
CA LEU A 165 -3.99 8.33 7.53
C LEU A 165 -3.43 7.91 8.88
N GLY A 166 -3.27 8.91 9.75
CA GLY A 166 -2.92 8.78 11.16
C GLY A 166 -3.66 9.83 12.01
N TYR A 167 -4.09 9.44 13.20
CA TYR A 167 -4.79 10.31 14.14
C TYR A 167 -3.79 11.09 15.00
N MET A 168 -3.61 12.36 14.68
CA MET A 168 -2.65 13.24 15.33
C MET A 168 -3.38 14.16 16.31
N ARG A 169 -2.81 14.34 17.51
CA ARG A 169 -3.25 15.36 18.46
C ARG A 169 -2.41 16.61 18.32
N ASP A 170 -3.08 17.75 18.23
CA ASP A 170 -2.44 19.05 18.34
C ASP A 170 -1.83 19.19 19.74
N ARG A 171 -0.58 19.69 19.80
CA ARG A 171 0.18 19.74 21.06
C ARG A 171 -0.25 20.91 21.96
N PHE A 172 -0.94 21.91 21.41
CA PHE A 172 -1.35 23.11 22.13
C PHE A 172 -2.83 23.05 22.51
N THR A 173 -3.69 22.60 21.60
CA THR A 173 -5.14 22.49 21.84
C THR A 173 -5.55 21.12 22.38
N GLY A 174 -4.75 20.08 22.16
CA GLY A 174 -5.08 18.70 22.53
C GLY A 174 -6.12 18.03 21.61
N GLU A 175 -6.67 18.78 20.65
CA GLU A 175 -7.65 18.30 19.68
C GLU A 175 -7.02 17.29 18.73
N GLY A 176 -7.75 16.22 18.44
CA GLY A 176 -7.28 15.14 17.57
C GLY A 176 -7.95 15.18 16.20
N ALA A 177 -7.16 14.98 15.15
CA ALA A 177 -7.63 14.93 13.78
C ALA A 177 -6.93 13.83 12.97
N TRP A 178 -7.67 13.22 12.06
CA TRP A 178 -7.08 12.37 11.02
C TRP A 178 -6.33 13.22 10.00
N LEU A 179 -5.08 12.87 9.76
CA LEU A 179 -4.20 13.52 8.79
C LEU A 179 -3.54 12.47 7.91
N ASP A 180 -3.30 12.79 6.64
CA ASP A 180 -2.43 11.98 5.82
C ASP A 180 -0.97 12.21 6.24
N VAL A 181 -0.41 11.22 6.93
CA VAL A 181 0.90 11.32 7.62
C VAL A 181 2.03 10.68 6.81
N HIS A 182 1.71 9.85 5.82
CA HIS A 182 2.71 9.09 5.06
C HIS A 182 2.51 9.11 3.54
N GLY A 183 1.36 9.58 3.04
CA GLY A 183 1.08 9.68 1.61
C GLY A 183 0.67 8.37 0.94
N ALA A 184 0.08 8.52 -0.24
CA ALA A 184 -0.14 7.41 -1.16
C ALA A 184 1.20 6.86 -1.64
N GLY A 185 1.32 5.53 -1.69
CA GLY A 185 2.55 4.79 -1.93
C GLY A 185 3.28 4.32 -0.68
N SER A 186 2.80 4.68 0.53
CA SER A 186 3.39 4.20 1.78
C SER A 186 3.20 2.70 1.98
N GLN A 187 4.21 2.05 2.55
CA GLN A 187 4.16 0.66 2.98
C GLN A 187 4.00 0.62 4.50
N ARG A 188 2.93 -0.05 4.95
CA ARG A 188 2.66 -0.24 6.39
C ARG A 188 2.26 -1.68 6.64
N SER A 189 1.70 -1.94 7.81
CA SER A 189 1.24 -3.26 8.18
C SER A 189 0.08 -3.15 9.14
N ASP A 190 -0.82 -4.11 9.06
CA ASP A 190 -1.97 -4.27 9.95
C ASP A 190 -1.95 -5.68 10.57
N PRO A 191 -2.63 -5.89 11.71
CA PRO A 191 -2.94 -7.23 12.19
C PRO A 191 -3.58 -8.08 11.10
N LYS A 192 -3.20 -9.36 11.02
CA LYS A 192 -3.76 -10.28 10.02
C LYS A 192 -5.26 -10.52 10.19
N VAL A 193 -5.74 -10.46 11.43
CA VAL A 193 -7.13 -10.66 11.86
C VAL A 193 -7.42 -9.76 13.06
N GLY A 194 -8.70 -9.57 13.37
CA GLY A 194 -9.14 -8.86 14.59
C GLY A 194 -10.24 -7.84 14.30
N ASP A 195 -10.44 -6.92 15.24
CA ASP A 195 -11.45 -5.88 15.16
C ASP A 195 -10.80 -4.49 15.15
N ALA A 196 -10.99 -3.76 14.04
CA ALA A 196 -10.45 -2.41 13.85
C ALA A 196 -11.11 -1.37 14.78
N SER A 197 -12.32 -1.63 15.27
CA SER A 197 -13.04 -0.74 16.19
C SER A 197 -12.30 -0.54 17.52
N LEU A 198 -11.40 -1.47 17.86
CA LEU A 198 -10.50 -1.39 19.02
C LEU A 198 -9.40 -0.33 18.87
N PHE A 199 -9.25 0.25 17.67
CA PHE A 199 -8.24 1.27 17.35
C PHE A 199 -8.89 2.58 16.85
N PRO A 200 -9.80 3.21 17.63
CA PRO A 200 -10.55 4.37 17.17
C PRO A 200 -9.69 5.60 16.87
N GLN A 201 -8.43 5.61 17.34
CA GLN A 201 -7.42 6.65 17.10
C GLN A 201 -6.16 6.06 16.45
N GLY A 202 -6.29 4.91 15.79
CA GLY A 202 -5.16 4.16 15.25
C GLY A 202 -4.18 3.69 16.31
N ARG A 203 -2.93 3.47 15.93
CA ARG A 203 -1.91 2.88 16.80
C ARG A 203 -0.53 3.49 16.59
N GLY A 204 0.21 3.72 17.67
CA GLY A 204 1.59 4.18 17.60
C GLY A 204 1.71 5.71 17.55
N PRO A 205 2.94 6.24 17.41
CA PRO A 205 3.21 7.67 17.65
C PRO A 205 2.46 8.64 16.75
N GLN A 206 2.07 8.20 15.55
CA GLN A 206 1.35 9.03 14.56
C GLN A 206 -0.15 8.68 14.48
N GLY A 207 -0.65 7.84 15.39
CA GLY A 207 -2.04 7.37 15.37
C GLY A 207 -2.39 6.62 14.09
N ASP A 208 -1.41 5.94 13.53
CA ASP A 208 -1.45 5.16 12.29
C ASP A 208 -2.76 4.36 12.20
N ALA A 209 -3.61 4.65 11.19
CA ALA A 209 -4.91 4.00 11.02
C ALA A 209 -4.75 2.48 10.92
N ILE A 210 -5.63 1.74 11.59
CA ILE A 210 -5.68 0.27 11.60
C ILE A 210 -7.02 -0.13 11.02
N ARG A 211 -7.01 -0.77 9.84
CA ARG A 211 -8.23 -1.17 9.13
C ARG A 211 -8.51 -2.66 9.26
N ILE A 212 -7.46 -3.50 9.31
CA ILE A 212 -7.50 -4.98 9.30
C ILE A 212 -8.13 -5.56 8.03
N GLN A 213 -9.20 -4.95 7.53
CA GLN A 213 -9.77 -5.22 6.23
C GLN A 213 -9.13 -4.29 5.19
N ASN A 214 -8.42 -4.88 4.22
CA ASN A 214 -7.80 -4.15 3.12
C ASN A 214 -8.19 -4.80 1.79
N MET A 215 -8.07 -4.05 0.69
CA MET A 215 -8.41 -4.50 -0.66
C MET A 215 -7.40 -5.54 -1.16
N VAL A 216 -7.78 -6.28 -2.21
CA VAL A 216 -6.92 -7.26 -2.86
C VAL A 216 -6.82 -6.95 -4.35
N ARG A 217 -5.60 -7.01 -4.89
CA ARG A 217 -5.34 -7.03 -6.33
C ARG A 217 -4.44 -8.22 -6.63
N LEU A 218 -4.98 -9.18 -7.38
CA LEU A 218 -4.28 -10.42 -7.65
C LEU A 218 -3.30 -10.29 -8.80
N VAL A 219 -2.27 -11.12 -8.74
CA VAL A 219 -1.21 -11.23 -9.74
C VAL A 219 -1.01 -12.69 -10.08
N ARG A 220 -0.45 -12.96 -11.26
CA ARG A 220 0.00 -14.29 -11.68
C ARG A 220 1.31 -14.21 -12.49
N GLY A 221 1.95 -15.36 -12.65
CA GLY A 221 3.27 -15.49 -13.27
C GLY A 221 4.43 -15.15 -12.31
N GLY A 222 5.64 -15.06 -12.85
CA GLY A 222 6.89 -14.85 -12.10
C GLY A 222 7.39 -16.08 -11.34
N GLU A 223 8.57 -15.97 -10.73
CA GLU A 223 9.15 -17.00 -9.84
C GLU A 223 8.52 -16.92 -8.44
N ALA A 224 7.24 -17.27 -8.32
CA ALA A 224 6.58 -17.37 -7.03
C ALA A 224 6.77 -18.76 -6.43
N VAL A 225 7.69 -18.90 -5.49
CA VAL A 225 7.80 -20.13 -4.69
C VAL A 225 6.70 -20.13 -3.64
N ARG A 226 5.75 -21.06 -3.75
CA ARG A 226 4.79 -21.33 -2.67
C ARG A 226 5.58 -21.88 -1.48
N VAL A 227 5.58 -21.15 -0.37
CA VAL A 227 6.09 -21.67 0.90
C VAL A 227 4.92 -22.39 1.57
N THR A 228 4.88 -23.71 1.48
CA THR A 228 3.99 -24.52 2.31
C THR A 228 4.45 -24.40 3.77
N GLN A 229 3.56 -23.95 4.65
CA GLN A 229 3.77 -24.01 6.10
C GLN A 229 3.58 -25.43 6.61
#